data_AF-X0YCC0-F1
#
_entry.id   AF-X0YCC0-F1
#
_cell.length_a   1.000
_cell.length_b   1.000
_cell.length_c   1.000
_cell.angle_alpha   90.00
_cell.angle_beta   90.00
_cell.angle_gamma   90.00
#
_symmetry.space_group_name_H-M   'P 1'
#
loop_
_entity.id
_entity.type
_entity.pdbx_description
1 polymer ?
#
loop_
_entity_poly.entity_id
_entity_poly.type
_entity_poly.pdbx_seq_one_letter_code
_entity_poly.pdbx_strand_id
1 'polypeptide(L)' 'MPLSNYFKPRGIPLAALEEVVLTVDEFEALRLADLQGLYQAQAAEKMDVSRQTFG' A
#
# COMPACT_ATOMS: atom_id res chain seq x y z
N MET A 1 -12.91 0.97 -5.29
CA MET A 1 -11.68 1.24 -6.08
C MET A 1 -11.32 2.71 -5.94
N PRO A 2 -10.04 3.09 -5.85
CA PRO A 2 -9.63 4.47 -5.66
C PRO A 2 -9.92 5.33 -6.90
N LEU A 3 -10.08 6.64 -6.71
CA LEU A 3 -10.29 7.60 -7.80
C LEU A 3 -9.02 7.85 -8.63
N SER A 4 -7.85 7.64 -8.02
CA SER A 4 -6.54 7.75 -8.66
C SER A 4 -5.70 6.53 -8.28
N ASN A 5 -5.04 5.93 -9.27
CA ASN A 5 -4.20 4.74 -9.12
C ASN A 5 -2.74 4.97 -9.53
N TYR A 6 -2.36 6.22 -9.80
CA TYR A 6 -1.00 6.57 -10.22
C TYR A 6 -0.56 7.86 -9.56
N PHE A 7 0.64 7.85 -9.00
CA PHE A 7 1.23 8.99 -8.30
C PHE A 7 2.65 9.20 -8.81
N LYS A 8 3.03 10.46 -9.02
CA LYS A 8 4.40 10.82 -9.42
C LYS A 8 4.84 12.14 -8.79
N PRO A 9 6.14 12.32 -8.53
CA PRO A 9 6.66 13.60 -8.13
C PRO A 9 6.46 14.66 -9.24
N ARG A 10 6.23 15.89 -8.81
CA ARG A 10 6.13 17.04 -9.71
C ARG A 10 7.53 17.42 -10.23
N GLY A 11 7.62 17.77 -11.52
CA GLY A 11 8.85 18.30 -12.12
C GLY A 11 9.77 17.26 -12.78
N ILE A 12 9.49 15.97 -12.64
CA ILE A 12 10.26 14.89 -13.30
C ILE A 12 9.40 14.25 -14.40
N PRO A 13 9.92 14.09 -15.64
CA PRO A 13 9.24 13.36 -16.70
C PRO A 13 8.98 11.90 -16.31
N LEU A 14 7.81 11.36 -16.70
CA LEU A 14 7.45 9.97 -16.42
C LEU A 14 8.50 8.98 -16.94
N ALA A 15 8.98 9.20 -18.16
CA ALA A 15 9.98 8.32 -18.80
C ALA A 15 11.34 8.27 -18.09
N ALA A 16 11.59 9.14 -17.11
CA ALA A 16 12.82 9.17 -16.32
C ALA A 16 12.63 8.65 -14.89
N LEU A 17 11.42 8.23 -14.52
CA LEU A 17 11.12 7.69 -13.20
C LEU A 17 11.13 6.17 -13.22
N GLU A 18 11.62 5.57 -12.14
CA GLU A 18 11.38 4.17 -11.84
C GLU A 18 9.95 4.01 -11.29
N GLU A 19 9.25 2.98 -11.76
CA GLU A 19 7.89 2.69 -11.33
C GLU A 19 7.87 1.55 -10.31
N VAL A 20 7.14 1.76 -9.22
CA VAL A 20 6.83 0.71 -8.24
C VAL A 20 5.33 0.45 -8.31
N VAL A 21 4.97 -0.75 -8.75
CA VAL A 21 3.57 -1.16 -8.85
C VAL A 21 3.19 -1.88 -7.56
N LEU A 22 2.25 -1.31 -6.81
CA LEU A 22 1.67 -1.98 -5.66
C LEU A 22 0.61 -2.98 -6.11
N THR A 23 0.72 -4.21 -5.62
CA THR A 23 -0.35 -5.19 -5.69
C THR A 23 -1.55 -4.74 -4.86
N VAL A 24 -2.70 -5.37 -5.09
CA VAL A 24 -3.92 -5.09 -4.31
C VAL A 24 -3.68 -5.34 -2.81
N ASP A 25 -2.92 -6.39 -2.49
CA ASP A 25 -2.63 -6.78 -1.11
C ASP A 25 -1.69 -5.76 -0.44
N GLU A 26 -0.65 -5.31 -1.13
CA GLU A 26 0.26 -4.26 -0.62
C GLU A 26 -0.47 -2.93 -0.42
N PHE A 27 -1.38 -2.57 -1.34
CA PHE A 27 -2.21 -1.38 -1.18
C PHE A 27 -3.13 -1.49 0.05
N GLU A 28 -3.75 -2.65 0.27
CA GLU A 28 -4.62 -2.89 1.42
C GLU A 28 -3.83 -2.86 2.73
N ALA A 29 -2.61 -3.40 2.75
CA ALA A 29 -1.72 -3.34 3.91
C ALA A 29 -1.39 -1.88 4.31
N LEU A 30 -1.00 -1.04 3.34
CA LEU A 30 -0.77 0.40 3.57
C LEU A 30 -2.04 1.12 4.05
N ARG A 31 -3.20 0.77 3.49
CA ARG A 31 -4.49 1.35 3.90
C ARG A 31 -4.84 1.02 5.35
N LEU A 32 -4.53 -0.18 5.82
CA LEU A 32 -4.84 -0.63 7.18
C LEU A 32 -3.83 -0.11 8.20
N ALA A 33 -2.53 -0.18 7.90
CA ALA A 33 -1.47 0.23 8.81
C ALA A 33 -1.31 1.76 8.84
N ASP A 34 -0.99 2.38 7.70
CA ASP A 34 -0.62 3.80 7.65
C ASP A 34 -1.84 4.72 7.67
N LEU A 35 -2.84 4.44 6.84
CA LEU A 35 -4.01 5.33 6.73
C LEU A 35 -4.97 5.20 7.91
N GLN A 36 -5.21 3.97 8.38
CA GLN A 36 -6.13 3.70 9.50
C GLN A 36 -5.44 3.58 10.85
N GLY A 37 -4.11 3.52 10.89
CA GLY A 37 -3.35 3.43 12.15
C GLY A 37 -3.56 2.11 12.91
N LEU A 38 -4.00 1.04 12.25
CA LEU A 38 -4.22 -0.24 12.92
C LEU A 38 -2.89 -0.86 13.33
N TYR A 39 -2.88 -1.52 14.48
CA TYR A 39 -1.73 -2.32 14.88
C TYR A 39 -1.56 -3.51 13.92
N GLN A 40 -0.32 -3.90 13.61
CA GLN A 40 -0.01 -4.97 12.65
C GLN A 40 -0.82 -6.26 12.88
N ALA A 41 -1.04 -6.65 14.13
CA ALA A 41 -1.85 -7.83 14.46
C ALA A 41 -3.32 -7.69 14.00
N GLN A 42 -3.91 -6.50 14.16
CA GLN A 42 -5.29 -6.22 13.76
C GLN A 42 -5.43 -6.11 12.24
N ALA A 43 -4.39 -5.57 11.57
CA ALA A 43 -4.36 -5.50 10.12
C ALA A 43 -4.16 -6.89 9.49
N ALA A 44 -3.31 -7.74 10.09
CA ALA A 44 -3.11 -9.13 9.67
C ALA A 44 -4.40 -9.96 9.79
N GLU A 45 -5.14 -9.82 10.90
CA GLU A 45 -6.45 -10.46 11.09
C GLU A 45 -7.45 -10.04 10.00
N LYS A 46 -7.47 -8.76 9.63
CA LYS A 46 -8.35 -8.26 8.55
C LYS A 46 -7.97 -8.75 7.16
N MET A 47 -6.70 -9.10 6.96
CA MET A 47 -6.19 -9.66 5.70
C MET A 47 -6.19 -11.20 5.69
N ASP A 48 -6.65 -11.85 6.76
CA ASP A 48 -6.63 -13.31 6.93
C ASP A 48 -5.23 -13.93 6.76
N VAL A 49 -4.21 -13.22 7.26
CA VAL A 49 -2.80 -13.65 7.22
C VAL A 49 -2.19 -13.65 8.61
N SER A 50 -1.04 -14.32 8.75
CA SER A 50 -0.29 -14.26 10.01
C SER A 50 0.29 -12.86 10.22
N ARG A 51 0.47 -12.46 11.49
CA ARG A 51 1.16 -11.21 11.83
C ARG A 51 2.56 -11.14 11.21
N GLN A 52 3.26 -12.27 11.14
CA GLN A 52 4.59 -12.39 10.55
C GLN A 52 4.59 -12.16 9.04
N THR A 53 3.47 -12.48 8.36
CA THR A 53 3.30 -12.25 6.91
C THR A 53 2.97 -10.79 6.61
N PHE A 54 2.31 -10.10 7.55
CA PHE A 54 1.95 -8.70 7.42
C PHE A 54 3.10 -7.73 7.76
N GLY A 55 3.98 -8.12 8.70
CA GLY A 55 5.01 -7.27 9.29
C GLY A 55 6.32 -7.20 8.53
#